data_AF-A0AAN9UU67-F1
#
_entry.id   AF-A0AAN9UU67-F1
#
_cell.length_a   1.000
_cell.length_b   1.000
_cell.length_c   1.000
_cell.angle_alpha   90.00
_cell.angle_beta   90.00
_cell.angle_gamma   90.00
#
_symmetry.space_group_name_H-M   'P 1'
#
loop_
_entity.id
_entity.type
_entity.pdbx_description
1 polymer ?
#
loop_
_entity_poly.entity_id
_entity_poly.type
_entity_poly.pdbx_seq_one_letter_code
_entity_poly.pdbx_strand_id
1 'polypeptide(L)'
;MFIGDVVRIAPNELVFLTPQAAKDIYLAQEKNLELFVQVGYDALDTGDGGISGETNPVRHREIAKRLAPAFSTRNFKAKEGAVHKHIDLFIEKMKVAGATEQGAELQRWSDWLALDLSADMTYGLEMGQMRDRRTVKDSLLLGSTLKMNLFLAMSQITRKVRLLTPLMFLAIPPSIILAMPKLIKMNAQDARRRIERRGQTEHLDYFEQLIPADGPVPEDKKQMYHVENVAGQLLIASWQPLANQFYSLVFFLLQEPAAYAALAGEVRAAFATYGAINTETTGHLKYLQACVQESLRLHQDTVDGLPRVSPGALVDGTYIPAGVTCQISYFAASRSPRFFTDPLKFRPERWLAPDHPRFDLRYKDDNLKASKPFSQGLRGCPGGAIAVAVIRLFIAKVLWQFDLEAAPGQDGLSFDRDFKFLVFWERPPFWVRFKPAQEVSWLASASK
;
A
#
# COMPACT_ATOMS: atom_id res chain seq x y z
N MET A 1 -31.84 10.63 3.28
CA MET A 1 -31.73 11.10 1.87
C MET A 1 -30.67 10.24 1.21
N PHE A 2 -31.06 9.24 0.41
CA PHE A 2 -30.10 8.45 -0.36
C PHE A 2 -29.65 9.31 -1.54
N ILE A 3 -28.45 9.87 -1.42
CA ILE A 3 -27.75 10.49 -2.54
C ILE A 3 -27.44 9.32 -3.48
N GLY A 4 -27.98 9.30 -4.70
CA GLY A 4 -27.97 8.13 -5.60
C GLY A 4 -26.57 7.62 -6.00
N ASP A 5 -26.51 6.75 -7.00
CA ASP A 5 -25.27 6.04 -7.42
C ASP A 5 -24.15 6.97 -7.95
N VAL A 6 -24.51 8.22 -8.24
CA VAL A 6 -23.63 9.27 -8.75
C VAL A 6 -23.81 10.53 -7.90
N VAL A 7 -22.70 11.06 -7.40
CA VAL A 7 -22.68 12.28 -6.58
C VAL A 7 -21.76 13.32 -7.21
N ARG A 8 -22.24 14.56 -7.30
CA ARG A 8 -21.41 15.71 -7.69
C ARG A 8 -20.72 16.28 -6.46
N ILE A 9 -19.39 16.24 -6.42
CA ILE A 9 -18.59 16.72 -5.27
C ILE A 9 -17.86 18.04 -5.53
N ALA A 10 -17.86 18.52 -6.78
CA ALA A 10 -17.38 19.83 -7.18
C ALA A 10 -18.15 20.28 -8.44
N PRO A 11 -18.07 21.56 -8.88
CA PRO A 11 -18.81 22.05 -10.03
C PRO A 11 -18.69 21.16 -11.28
N ASN A 12 -17.50 20.60 -11.51
CA ASN A 12 -17.17 19.78 -12.67
C ASN A 12 -16.65 18.37 -12.32
N GLU A 13 -17.07 17.80 -11.18
CA GLU A 13 -16.55 16.51 -10.70
C GLU A 13 -17.64 15.58 -10.16
N LEU A 14 -17.63 14.34 -10.62
CA LEU A 14 -18.59 13.29 -10.29
C LEU A 14 -17.89 12.09 -9.65
N VAL A 15 -18.50 11.53 -8.61
CA VAL A 15 -18.07 10.29 -7.96
C VAL A 15 -19.16 9.24 -8.12
N PHE A 16 -18.76 8.09 -8.62
CA PHE A 16 -19.59 6.90 -8.78
C PHE A 16 -19.34 5.92 -7.64
N LEU A 17 -20.34 5.08 -7.36
CA LEU A 17 -20.24 4.03 -6.36
C LEU A 17 -20.15 2.61 -6.97
N THR A 18 -20.56 2.43 -8.23
CA THR A 18 -20.80 1.10 -8.80
C THR A 18 -19.54 0.49 -9.43
N PRO A 19 -19.35 -0.84 -9.35
CA PRO A 19 -18.24 -1.53 -10.03
C PRO A 19 -18.27 -1.40 -11.56
N GLN A 20 -19.43 -1.12 -12.15
CA GLN A 20 -19.56 -0.91 -13.59
C GLN A 20 -18.91 0.41 -14.01
N ALA A 21 -19.14 1.50 -13.29
CA ALA A 21 -18.47 2.77 -13.54
C ALA A 21 -16.94 2.64 -13.48
N ALA A 22 -16.42 1.85 -12.52
CA ALA A 22 -14.98 1.55 -12.46
C ALA A 22 -14.44 0.89 -13.73
N LYS A 23 -15.20 0.01 -14.38
CA LYS A 23 -14.78 -0.59 -15.66
C LYS A 23 -14.78 0.44 -16.77
N ASP A 24 -15.86 1.21 -16.86
CA ASP A 24 -16.07 2.20 -17.92
C ASP A 24 -15.02 3.32 -17.85
N ILE A 25 -14.60 3.72 -16.64
CA ILE A 25 -13.61 4.80 -16.44
C ILE A 25 -12.17 4.28 -16.54
N TYR A 26 -11.82 3.14 -15.93
CA TYR A 26 -10.41 2.75 -15.74
C TYR A 26 -9.87 1.70 -16.70
N LEU A 27 -10.71 0.84 -17.29
CA LEU A 27 -10.23 -0.11 -18.29
C LEU A 27 -9.98 0.63 -19.62
N ALA A 28 -9.11 0.07 -20.45
CA ALA A 28 -8.81 0.69 -21.74
C ALA A 28 -10.05 0.61 -22.65
N GLN A 29 -10.55 1.76 -23.10
CA GLN A 29 -11.69 1.85 -24.03
C GLN A 29 -11.25 1.55 -25.47
N GLU A 30 -9.99 1.87 -25.78
CA GLU A 30 -9.32 1.50 -27.02
C GLU A 30 -8.13 0.59 -26.74
N LYS A 31 -7.69 -0.16 -27.74
CA LYS A 31 -6.62 -1.17 -27.58
C LYS A 31 -5.33 -0.51 -27.09
N ASN A 32 -5.06 -0.65 -25.80
CA ASN A 32 -3.91 -0.07 -25.08
C ASN A 32 -3.87 1.46 -25.06
N LEU A 33 -5.03 2.12 -25.09
CA LEU A 33 -5.15 3.56 -24.93
C LEU A 33 -6.31 3.86 -23.97
N GLU A 34 -6.02 4.65 -22.95
CA GLU A 34 -7.04 5.20 -22.04
C GLU A 34 -7.58 6.51 -22.66
N LEU A 35 -8.90 6.58 -22.83
CA LEU A 35 -9.56 7.81 -23.29
C LEU A 35 -9.93 8.72 -22.11
N PHE A 36 -10.20 8.11 -20.96
CA PHE A 36 -10.35 8.80 -19.68
C PHE A 36 -8.96 9.15 -19.15
N VAL A 37 -8.50 10.38 -19.41
CA VAL A 37 -7.13 10.79 -19.11
C VAL A 37 -6.97 11.17 -17.64
N GLN A 38 -5.79 10.92 -17.07
CA GLN A 38 -5.53 11.26 -15.68
C GLN A 38 -5.52 12.77 -15.43
N VAL A 39 -6.12 13.20 -14.31
CA VAL A 39 -5.97 14.57 -13.81
C VAL A 39 -4.55 14.72 -13.25
N GLY A 40 -3.78 15.69 -13.76
CA GLY A 40 -2.42 15.93 -13.28
C GLY A 40 -2.38 16.18 -11.77
N TYR A 41 -1.70 15.31 -11.01
CA TYR A 41 -1.54 15.47 -9.56
C TYR A 41 -0.64 16.66 -9.22
N ASP A 42 0.21 17.10 -10.14
CA ASP A 42 1.16 18.19 -9.95
C ASP A 42 1.01 19.24 -11.06
N ALA A 43 0.81 20.49 -10.67
CA ALA A 43 0.93 21.65 -11.57
C ALA A 43 2.41 21.98 -11.90
N LEU A 44 3.34 21.06 -11.60
CA LEU A 44 4.76 21.13 -11.91
C LEU A 44 5.08 20.10 -12.99
N ASP A 45 4.26 20.05 -14.04
CA ASP A 45 4.60 19.32 -15.26
C ASP A 45 5.82 20.00 -15.91
N THR A 46 7.00 19.59 -15.46
CA THR A 46 8.29 19.92 -16.09
C THR A 46 8.53 19.06 -17.34
N GLY A 47 7.55 18.24 -17.73
CA GLY A 47 7.64 17.26 -18.81
C GLY A 47 8.20 15.89 -18.39
N ASP A 48 8.57 15.70 -17.11
CA ASP A 48 9.22 14.47 -16.58
C ASP A 48 8.71 14.04 -15.19
N GLY A 49 7.45 14.32 -14.84
CA GLY A 49 6.84 14.16 -13.50
C GLY A 49 6.71 12.73 -12.94
N GLY A 50 7.49 11.78 -13.44
CA GLY A 50 7.45 10.35 -13.08
C GLY A 50 6.20 9.63 -13.59
N ILE A 51 6.04 8.37 -13.20
CA ILE A 51 4.94 7.50 -13.70
C ILE A 51 3.58 7.94 -13.16
N SER A 52 3.52 8.30 -11.88
CA SER A 52 2.25 8.57 -11.20
C SER A 52 1.62 9.91 -11.58
N GLY A 53 2.39 10.85 -12.13
CA GLY A 53 1.92 12.19 -12.50
C GLY A 53 1.67 12.40 -14.01
N GLU A 54 2.15 11.49 -14.86
CA GLU A 54 2.10 11.63 -16.31
C GLU A 54 0.66 11.58 -16.83
N THR A 55 0.18 12.68 -17.41
CA THR A 55 -1.20 12.83 -17.89
C THR A 55 -1.37 12.36 -19.33
N ASN A 56 -0.30 12.35 -20.12
CA ASN A 56 -0.33 11.88 -21.50
C ASN A 56 -0.37 10.34 -21.54
N PRO A 57 -1.45 9.72 -22.07
CA PRO A 57 -1.60 8.26 -22.09
C PRO A 57 -0.47 7.52 -22.81
N VAL A 58 0.07 8.10 -23.88
CA VAL A 58 1.12 7.49 -24.71
C VAL A 58 2.44 7.48 -23.94
N ARG A 59 2.83 8.62 -23.36
CA ARG A 59 4.05 8.73 -22.54
C ARG A 59 3.97 7.85 -21.29
N HIS A 60 2.83 7.88 -20.60
CA HIS A 60 2.62 7.02 -19.43
C HIS A 60 2.83 5.55 -19.80
N ARG A 61 2.26 5.11 -20.92
CA ARG A 61 2.42 3.72 -21.39
C ARG A 61 3.88 3.38 -21.70
N GLU A 62 4.64 4.29 -22.28
CA GLU A 62 6.07 4.09 -22.54
C GLU A 62 6.85 3.91 -21.24
N ILE A 63 6.61 4.77 -20.24
CA ILE A 63 7.23 4.69 -18.91
C ILE A 63 6.83 3.37 -18.22
N ALA A 64 5.54 3.06 -18.19
CA ALA A 64 5.01 1.83 -17.58
C ALA A 64 5.61 0.58 -18.23
N LYS A 65 5.77 0.56 -19.56
CA LYS A 65 6.39 -0.56 -20.28
C LYS A 65 7.85 -0.77 -19.88
N ARG A 66 8.61 0.32 -19.68
CA ARG A 66 10.01 0.25 -19.22
C ARG A 66 10.12 -0.26 -17.79
N LEU A 67 9.17 0.11 -16.94
CA LEU A 67 9.14 -0.28 -15.52
C LEU A 67 8.55 -1.68 -15.28
N ALA A 68 7.69 -2.18 -16.16
CA ALA A 68 6.97 -3.45 -15.99
C ALA A 68 7.87 -4.66 -15.60
N PRO A 69 9.08 -4.85 -16.17
CA PRO A 69 9.96 -5.96 -15.79
C PRO A 69 10.35 -5.95 -14.31
N ALA A 70 10.44 -4.76 -13.67
CA ALA A 70 10.76 -4.59 -12.26
C ALA A 70 9.74 -5.25 -11.32
N PHE A 71 8.50 -5.36 -11.80
CA PHE A 71 7.35 -5.86 -11.04
C PHE A 71 6.94 -7.29 -11.45
N SER A 72 7.72 -7.94 -12.31
CA SER A 72 7.46 -9.33 -12.72
C SER A 72 7.72 -10.31 -11.57
N THR A 73 6.98 -11.43 -11.55
CA THR A 73 7.16 -12.51 -10.57
C THR A 73 8.60 -13.02 -10.51
N ARG A 74 9.24 -13.19 -11.68
CA ARG A 74 10.64 -13.62 -11.77
C ARG A 74 11.58 -12.62 -11.10
N ASN A 75 11.43 -11.33 -11.39
CA ASN A 75 12.30 -10.31 -10.83
C ASN A 75 12.09 -10.18 -9.32
N PHE A 76 10.84 -10.21 -8.85
CA PHE A 76 10.53 -10.21 -7.42
C PHE A 76 11.10 -11.43 -6.69
N LYS A 77 11.02 -12.62 -7.28
CA LYS A 77 11.62 -13.83 -6.68
C LYS A 77 13.12 -13.67 -6.44
N ALA A 78 13.83 -13.01 -7.35
CA ALA A 78 15.26 -12.72 -7.19
C ALA A 78 15.55 -11.67 -6.09
N LYS A 79 14.55 -10.89 -5.67
CA LYS A 79 14.62 -9.91 -4.57
C LYS A 79 14.14 -10.46 -3.23
N GLU A 80 13.55 -11.65 -3.23
CA GLU A 80 12.89 -12.22 -2.05
C GLU A 80 13.83 -12.32 -0.84
N GLY A 81 15.13 -12.59 -1.05
CA GLY A 81 16.13 -12.61 0.01
C GLY A 81 16.24 -11.28 0.79
N ALA A 82 16.13 -10.13 0.11
CA ALA A 82 16.12 -8.82 0.77
C ALA A 82 14.84 -8.65 1.60
N VAL A 83 13.70 -9.15 1.13
CA VAL A 83 12.44 -9.13 1.90
C VAL A 83 12.57 -9.96 3.18
N HIS A 84 13.14 -11.17 3.08
CA HIS A 84 13.42 -12.03 4.23
C HIS A 84 14.28 -11.33 5.26
N LYS A 85 15.40 -10.73 4.84
CA LYS A 85 16.34 -10.02 5.71
C LYS A 85 15.65 -8.98 6.62
N HIS A 86 14.73 -8.19 6.07
CA HIS A 86 14.02 -7.17 6.85
C HIS A 86 12.92 -7.74 7.75
N ILE A 87 12.13 -8.70 7.25
CA ILE A 87 11.09 -9.35 8.07
C ILE A 87 11.72 -10.16 9.21
N ASP A 88 12.80 -10.88 8.94
CA ASP A 88 13.51 -11.67 9.95
C ASP A 88 14.14 -10.76 11.01
N LEU A 89 14.68 -9.60 10.60
CA LEU A 89 15.13 -8.58 11.55
C LEU A 89 13.98 -8.05 12.42
N PHE A 90 12.80 -7.80 11.85
CA PHE A 90 11.62 -7.42 12.62
C PHE A 90 11.26 -8.51 13.65
N ILE A 91 11.25 -9.78 13.24
CA ILE A 91 10.97 -10.92 14.12
C ILE A 91 11.98 -10.98 15.28
N GLU A 92 13.28 -10.87 15.00
CA GLU A 92 14.32 -10.84 16.04
C GLU A 92 14.13 -9.66 17.01
N LYS A 93 13.75 -8.48 16.52
CA LYS A 93 13.47 -7.33 17.39
C LYS A 93 12.22 -7.55 18.23
N MET A 94 11.19 -8.21 17.71
CA MET A 94 9.96 -8.50 18.45
C MET A 94 10.15 -9.50 19.59
N LYS A 95 11.12 -10.41 19.50
CA LYS A 95 11.51 -11.29 20.63
C LYS A 95 11.92 -10.52 21.89
N VAL A 96 12.45 -9.31 21.72
CA VAL A 96 12.89 -8.45 22.84
C VAL A 96 11.88 -7.35 23.12
N ALA A 97 11.52 -6.55 22.12
CA ALA A 97 10.64 -5.40 22.30
C ALA A 97 9.18 -5.81 22.58
N GLY A 98 8.72 -6.86 21.90
CA GLY A 98 7.35 -7.36 22.01
C GLY A 98 7.11 -8.28 23.21
N ALA A 99 8.16 -8.81 23.84
CA ALA A 99 8.05 -9.67 25.02
C ALA A 99 7.80 -8.90 26.33
N THR A 100 7.88 -7.56 26.31
CA THR A 100 7.63 -6.72 27.48
C THR A 100 6.14 -6.63 27.81
N GLU A 101 5.79 -6.27 29.05
CA GLU A 101 4.38 -6.05 29.44
C GLU A 101 3.70 -4.93 28.64
N GLN A 102 4.47 -3.91 28.26
CA GLN A 102 4.00 -2.81 27.42
C GLN A 102 3.81 -3.23 25.96
N GLY A 103 4.47 -4.31 25.51
CA GLY A 103 4.51 -4.72 24.12
C GLY A 103 5.27 -3.73 23.21
N ALA A 104 5.24 -4.00 21.91
CA ALA A 104 5.82 -3.17 20.88
C ALA A 104 4.75 -2.26 20.25
N GLU A 105 5.07 -0.97 20.07
CA GLU A 105 4.23 0.01 19.38
C GLU A 105 4.16 -0.30 17.88
N LEU A 106 3.11 -1.01 17.47
CA LEU A 106 2.97 -1.57 16.13
C LEU A 106 3.01 -0.50 15.03
N GLN A 107 2.43 0.68 15.28
CA GLN A 107 2.48 1.80 14.32
C GLN A 107 3.91 2.09 13.91
N ARG A 108 4.77 2.32 14.89
CA ARG A 108 6.16 2.69 14.69
C ARG A 108 6.98 1.55 14.09
N TRP A 109 6.79 0.33 14.57
CA TRP A 109 7.54 -0.83 14.07
C TRP A 109 7.15 -1.21 12.64
N SER A 110 5.87 -1.08 12.27
CA SER A 110 5.40 -1.29 10.90
C SER A 110 5.98 -0.24 9.94
N ASP A 111 6.06 1.02 10.38
CA ASP A 111 6.65 2.12 9.63
C ASP A 111 8.15 1.92 9.38
N TRP A 112 8.89 1.47 10.40
CA TRP A 112 10.32 1.18 10.26
C TRP A 112 10.60 0.01 9.35
N LEU A 113 9.88 -1.11 9.53
CA LEU A 113 10.01 -2.28 8.69
C LEU A 113 9.75 -1.92 7.22
N ALA A 114 8.63 -1.24 6.96
CA ALA A 114 8.26 -0.90 5.60
C ALA A 114 9.24 0.12 4.99
N LEU A 115 9.79 1.07 5.78
CA LEU A 115 10.75 2.06 5.26
C LEU A 115 12.09 1.40 4.91
N ASP A 116 12.64 0.60 5.82
CA ASP A 116 13.90 -0.13 5.58
C ASP A 116 13.75 -1.05 4.36
N LEU A 117 12.65 -1.81 4.29
CA LEU A 117 12.35 -2.69 3.17
C LEU A 117 12.22 -1.91 1.85
N SER A 118 11.51 -0.78 1.85
CA SER A 118 11.25 0.00 0.64
C SER A 118 12.50 0.75 0.15
N ALA A 119 13.32 1.24 1.07
CA ALA A 119 14.61 1.85 0.76
C ALA A 119 15.56 0.83 0.13
N ASP A 120 15.59 -0.39 0.65
CA ASP A 120 16.42 -1.46 0.11
C ASP A 120 15.92 -1.93 -1.26
N MET A 121 14.62 -2.17 -1.39
CA MET A 121 13.99 -2.55 -2.64
C MET A 121 14.06 -1.45 -3.72
N THR A 122 14.22 -0.18 -3.33
CA THR A 122 14.31 0.94 -4.27
C THR A 122 15.75 1.30 -4.62
N TYR A 123 16.66 1.40 -3.65
CA TYR A 123 18.03 1.91 -3.83
C TYR A 123 19.15 0.95 -3.40
N GLY A 124 18.84 -0.27 -2.95
CA GLY A 124 19.83 -1.14 -2.30
C GLY A 124 20.47 -0.43 -1.10
N LEU A 125 19.65 0.23 -0.28
CA LEU A 125 20.06 1.07 0.83
C LEU A 125 19.46 0.55 2.14
N GLU A 126 20.32 0.23 3.11
CA GLU A 126 19.90 -0.01 4.48
C GLU A 126 19.77 1.33 5.23
N MET A 127 18.54 1.79 5.48
CA MET A 127 18.31 2.99 6.30
C MET A 127 18.53 2.73 7.80
N GLY A 128 18.40 1.47 8.25
CA GLY A 128 18.68 1.06 9.62
C GLY A 128 17.66 1.56 10.64
N GLN A 129 16.44 1.87 10.22
CA GLN A 129 15.37 2.39 11.07
C GLN A 129 15.04 1.42 12.22
N MET A 130 15.04 0.11 11.95
CA MET A 130 14.85 -0.92 12.99
C MET A 130 16.08 -1.17 13.87
N ARG A 131 17.28 -0.72 13.46
CA ARG A 131 18.56 -1.03 14.13
C ARG A 131 19.01 0.06 15.11
N ASP A 132 18.90 1.33 14.74
CA ASP A 132 19.52 2.43 15.49
C ASP A 132 18.49 3.39 16.11
N ARG A 133 18.37 3.35 17.46
CA ARG A 133 17.46 4.21 18.23
C ARG A 133 17.77 5.72 18.11
N ARG A 134 18.93 6.13 17.59
CA ARG A 134 19.27 7.54 17.34
C ARG A 134 18.73 8.04 16.00
N THR A 135 18.90 7.27 14.92
CA THR A 135 18.28 7.54 13.61
C THR A 135 16.75 7.60 13.68
N VAL A 136 16.19 6.85 14.64
CA VAL A 136 14.77 6.72 14.98
C VAL A 136 14.07 8.00 15.43
N LYS A 137 14.73 8.91 16.18
CA LYS A 137 14.09 10.18 16.60
C LYS A 137 14.08 11.23 15.47
N ASP A 138 14.94 11.05 14.48
CA ASP A 138 15.27 12.06 13.48
C ASP A 138 14.97 11.61 12.03
N SER A 139 14.19 10.54 11.83
CA SER A 139 13.77 10.14 10.48
C SER A 139 12.92 11.26 9.87
N LEU A 140 13.59 12.12 9.10
CA LEU A 140 13.03 13.33 8.55
C LEU A 140 11.85 13.00 7.63
N LEU A 141 11.93 11.88 6.92
CA LEU A 141 10.88 11.39 6.05
C LEU A 141 9.63 11.04 6.87
N LEU A 142 9.76 10.17 7.88
CA LEU A 142 8.68 9.81 8.81
C LEU A 142 8.04 11.01 9.49
N GLY A 143 8.87 11.89 10.05
CA GLY A 143 8.42 13.06 10.79
C GLY A 143 7.81 14.17 9.92
N SER A 144 7.95 14.09 8.59
CA SER A 144 7.42 15.08 7.64
C SER A 144 6.16 14.59 6.91
N THR A 145 6.02 13.29 6.62
CA THR A 145 4.91 12.75 5.80
C THR A 145 3.53 13.16 6.33
N LEU A 146 3.20 12.85 7.59
CA LEU A 146 1.88 13.19 8.14
C LEU A 146 1.67 14.70 8.30
N LYS A 147 2.75 15.47 8.51
CA LYS A 147 2.67 16.94 8.59
C LYS A 147 2.34 17.59 7.23
N MET A 148 2.57 16.88 6.13
CA MET A 148 2.17 17.34 4.79
C MET A 148 0.68 17.11 4.48
N ASN A 149 -0.03 16.29 5.26
CA ASN A 149 -1.43 15.92 4.96
C ASN A 149 -2.35 17.12 4.74
N LEU A 150 -2.31 18.11 5.65
CA LEU A 150 -3.17 19.28 5.56
C LEU A 150 -2.83 20.13 4.33
N PHE A 151 -1.54 20.35 4.06
CA PHE A 151 -1.11 21.08 2.87
C PHE A 151 -1.56 20.39 1.57
N LEU A 152 -1.35 19.07 1.47
CA LEU A 152 -1.74 18.31 0.28
C LEU A 152 -3.26 18.29 0.09
N ALA A 153 -4.03 18.11 1.18
CA ALA A 153 -5.49 18.19 1.12
C ALA A 153 -5.98 19.57 0.69
N MET A 154 -5.40 20.65 1.25
CA MET A 154 -5.72 22.02 0.83
C MET A 154 -5.31 22.28 -0.62
N SER A 155 -4.17 21.75 -1.08
CA SER A 155 -3.74 21.82 -2.48
C SER A 155 -4.78 21.16 -3.40
N GLN A 156 -5.31 19.99 -3.04
CA GLN A 156 -6.38 19.35 -3.82
C GLN A 156 -7.69 20.15 -3.81
N ILE A 157 -8.14 20.65 -2.65
CA ILE A 157 -9.40 21.40 -2.51
C ILE A 157 -9.34 22.72 -3.27
N THR A 158 -8.30 23.51 -3.03
CA THR A 158 -8.15 24.85 -3.62
C THR A 158 -7.96 24.81 -5.14
N ARG A 159 -7.41 23.73 -5.70
CA ARG A 159 -7.40 23.53 -7.17
C ARG A 159 -8.79 23.43 -7.78
N LYS A 160 -9.79 22.96 -7.03
CA LYS A 160 -11.19 22.93 -7.48
C LYS A 160 -11.80 24.33 -7.57
N VAL A 161 -11.20 25.32 -6.88
CA VAL A 161 -11.64 26.72 -6.85
C VAL A 161 -10.42 27.63 -7.05
N ARG A 162 -10.05 27.88 -8.31
CA ARG A 162 -8.79 28.57 -8.71
C ARG A 162 -8.48 29.88 -7.97
N LEU A 163 -9.49 30.61 -7.50
CA LEU A 163 -9.32 31.83 -6.70
C LEU A 163 -8.72 31.59 -5.31
N LEU A 164 -8.91 30.39 -4.75
CA LEU A 164 -8.43 30.01 -3.41
C LEU A 164 -7.04 29.36 -3.44
N THR A 165 -6.47 29.08 -4.61
CA THR A 165 -5.15 28.41 -4.75
C THR A 165 -4.05 29.01 -3.87
N PRO A 166 -3.89 30.35 -3.74
CA PRO A 166 -2.85 30.91 -2.87
C PRO A 166 -3.02 30.56 -1.38
N LEU A 167 -4.24 30.24 -0.92
CA LEU A 167 -4.51 29.92 0.48
C LEU A 167 -3.89 28.60 0.91
N MET A 168 -3.58 27.67 -0.01
CA MET A 168 -2.95 26.40 0.34
C MET A 168 -1.57 26.60 1.01
N PHE A 169 -0.85 27.67 0.66
CA PHE A 169 0.47 27.95 1.24
C PHE A 169 0.40 28.28 2.74
N LEU A 170 -0.74 28.77 3.24
CA LEU A 170 -0.98 28.99 4.67
C LEU A 170 -1.05 27.67 5.47
N ALA A 171 -1.37 26.57 4.79
CA ALA A 171 -1.45 25.24 5.40
C ALA A 171 -0.10 24.52 5.46
N ILE A 172 0.99 25.10 4.93
CA ILE A 172 2.33 24.50 5.02
C ILE A 172 2.90 24.75 6.41
N PRO A 173 3.19 23.71 7.21
CA PRO A 173 3.85 23.91 8.49
C PRO A 173 5.28 24.46 8.30
N PRO A 174 5.76 25.40 9.12
CA PRO A 174 7.13 25.91 9.02
C PRO A 174 8.20 24.81 9.06
N SER A 175 7.97 23.73 9.82
CA SER A 175 8.87 22.57 9.86
C SER A 175 9.02 21.88 8.51
N ILE A 176 7.97 21.89 7.67
CA ILE A 176 7.99 21.31 6.33
C ILE A 176 8.78 22.19 5.37
N ILE A 177 8.59 23.52 5.41
CA ILE A 177 9.37 24.46 4.59
C ILE A 177 10.88 24.24 4.79
N LEU A 178 11.30 24.01 6.05
CA LEU A 178 12.69 23.74 6.40
C LEU A 178 13.15 22.31 6.05
N ALA A 179 12.24 21.34 6.00
CA ALA A 179 12.55 19.94 5.71
C ALA A 179 12.61 19.62 4.21
N MET A 180 11.75 20.22 3.39
CA MET A 180 11.61 19.86 1.97
C MET A 180 12.92 19.96 1.16
N PRO A 181 13.73 21.03 1.27
CA PRO A 181 15.00 21.09 0.54
C PRO A 181 15.97 19.96 0.95
N LYS A 182 15.94 19.55 2.23
CA LYS A 182 16.76 18.44 2.73
C LYS A 182 16.26 17.10 2.18
N LEU A 183 14.95 16.86 2.18
CA LEU A 183 14.34 15.64 1.63
C LEU A 183 14.64 15.47 0.13
N ILE A 184 14.49 16.54 -0.66
CA ILE A 184 14.82 16.54 -2.09
C ILE A 184 16.31 16.23 -2.28
N LYS A 185 17.19 16.87 -1.49
CA LYS A 185 18.62 16.62 -1.55
C LYS A 185 18.99 15.19 -1.15
N MET A 186 18.36 14.62 -0.12
CA MET A 186 18.57 13.23 0.30
C MET A 186 18.21 12.26 -0.83
N ASN A 187 17.03 12.42 -1.43
CA ASN A 187 16.61 11.60 -2.58
C ASN A 187 17.60 11.68 -3.75
N ALA A 188 18.04 12.90 -4.09
CA ALA A 188 19.05 13.11 -5.13
C ALA A 188 20.40 12.43 -4.80
N GLN A 189 20.83 12.49 -3.54
CA GLN A 189 22.06 11.83 -3.09
C GLN A 189 21.96 10.30 -3.13
N ASP A 190 20.84 9.74 -2.69
CA ASP A 190 20.63 8.29 -2.68
C ASP A 190 20.53 7.72 -4.10
N ALA A 191 19.85 8.43 -5.02
CA ALA A 191 19.84 8.09 -6.44
C ALA A 191 21.26 8.09 -7.04
N ARG A 192 22.06 9.13 -6.76
CA ARG A 192 23.46 9.21 -7.26
C ARG A 192 24.35 8.10 -6.71
N ARG A 193 24.29 7.87 -5.39
CA ARG A 193 25.02 6.75 -4.76
C ARG A 193 24.65 5.41 -5.37
N ARG A 194 23.38 5.23 -5.75
CA ARG A 194 22.93 4.00 -6.41
C ARG A 194 23.44 3.89 -7.86
N ILE A 195 23.55 4.99 -8.59
CA ILE A 195 24.17 5.03 -9.94
C ILE A 195 25.67 4.72 -9.88
N GLU A 196 26.37 5.23 -8.86
CA GLU A 196 27.80 4.99 -8.64
C GLU A 196 28.11 3.51 -8.34
N ARG A 197 27.19 2.83 -7.64
CA ARG A 197 27.30 1.40 -7.29
C ARG A 197 26.73 0.44 -8.36
N ARG A 198 26.38 0.93 -9.56
CA ARG A 198 25.80 0.08 -10.61
C ARG A 198 26.72 -1.10 -10.95
N GLY A 199 26.14 -2.29 -11.12
CA GLY A 199 26.90 -3.53 -11.32
C GLY A 199 27.64 -4.06 -10.09
N GLN A 200 27.54 -3.39 -8.94
CA GLN A 200 28.17 -3.78 -7.67
C GLN A 200 27.12 -3.83 -6.53
N THR A 201 25.92 -4.32 -6.82
CA THR A 201 24.85 -4.48 -5.82
C THR A 201 24.80 -5.89 -5.27
N GLU A 202 24.44 -6.03 -3.99
CA GLU A 202 24.29 -7.34 -3.34
C GLU A 202 23.09 -8.13 -3.86
N HIS A 203 22.03 -7.43 -4.27
CA HIS A 203 20.83 -8.00 -4.86
C HIS A 203 20.21 -7.04 -5.88
N LEU A 204 19.16 -7.50 -6.55
CA LEU A 204 18.37 -6.67 -7.45
C LEU A 204 17.49 -5.69 -6.64
N ASP A 205 17.26 -4.51 -7.18
CA ASP A 205 16.33 -3.50 -6.67
C ASP A 205 15.47 -2.94 -7.83
N TYR A 206 14.59 -1.99 -7.57
CA TYR A 206 13.81 -1.32 -8.61
C TYR A 206 14.68 -0.38 -9.44
N PHE A 207 15.72 0.21 -8.85
CA PHE A 207 16.66 1.10 -9.54
C PHE A 207 17.37 0.42 -10.71
N GLU A 208 17.67 -0.86 -10.62
CA GLU A 208 18.32 -1.64 -11.68
C GLU A 208 17.53 -1.61 -13.00
N GLN A 209 16.21 -1.40 -12.94
CA GLN A 209 15.37 -1.26 -14.14
C GLN A 209 15.30 0.18 -14.66
N LEU A 210 15.63 1.16 -13.81
CA LEU A 210 15.79 2.55 -14.23
C LEU A 210 17.13 2.76 -14.93
N ILE A 211 18.20 2.23 -14.33
CA ILE A 211 19.57 2.31 -14.82
C ILE A 211 20.22 0.93 -14.63
N PRO A 212 20.19 0.08 -15.68
CA PRO A 212 20.89 -1.21 -15.68
C PRO A 212 22.39 -1.04 -15.50
N ALA A 213 23.07 -2.10 -15.03
CA ALA A 213 24.52 -2.12 -14.85
C ALA A 213 25.33 -1.66 -16.09
N ASP A 214 24.89 -2.06 -17.29
CA ASP A 214 25.47 -1.72 -18.60
C ASP A 214 24.70 -0.60 -19.33
N GLY A 215 23.72 0.02 -18.68
CA GLY A 215 22.87 1.05 -19.26
C GLY A 215 23.52 2.44 -19.31
N PRO A 216 23.04 3.33 -20.20
CA PRO A 216 23.48 4.72 -20.22
C PRO A 216 23.09 5.41 -18.92
N VAL A 217 24.00 6.23 -18.40
CA VAL A 217 23.74 7.10 -17.25
C VAL A 217 23.14 8.43 -17.71
N PRO A 218 22.35 9.12 -16.88
CA PRO A 218 21.81 10.43 -17.21
C PRO A 218 22.92 11.42 -17.58
N GLU A 219 22.82 12.03 -18.77
CA GLU A 219 23.83 12.94 -19.33
C GLU A 219 23.59 14.39 -18.90
N ASP A 220 22.33 14.74 -18.63
CA ASP A 220 21.91 16.10 -18.31
C ASP A 220 21.09 16.18 -17.01
N LYS A 221 20.89 17.41 -16.54
CA LYS A 221 20.15 17.68 -15.29
C LYS A 221 18.69 17.23 -15.36
N LYS A 222 18.08 17.24 -16.54
CA LYS A 222 16.66 16.90 -16.75
C LYS A 222 16.47 15.39 -16.64
N GLN A 223 17.32 14.61 -17.30
CA GLN A 223 17.36 13.16 -17.19
C GLN A 223 17.65 12.71 -15.76
N MET A 224 18.61 13.36 -15.08
CA MET A 224 18.90 13.05 -13.68
C MET A 224 17.70 13.32 -12.78
N TYR A 225 17.05 14.48 -12.94
CA TYR A 225 15.85 14.85 -12.18
C TYR A 225 14.69 13.85 -12.40
N HIS A 226 14.51 13.35 -13.63
CA HIS A 226 13.53 12.31 -13.91
C HIS A 226 13.79 11.02 -13.13
N VAL A 227 15.03 10.52 -13.14
CA VAL A 227 15.42 9.32 -12.40
C VAL A 227 15.24 9.51 -10.89
N GLU A 228 15.70 10.66 -10.37
CA GLU A 228 15.52 11.04 -8.97
C GLU A 228 14.02 11.03 -8.58
N ASN A 229 13.14 11.58 -9.42
CA ASN A 229 11.69 11.59 -9.17
C ASN A 229 11.07 10.19 -9.22
N VAL A 230 11.37 9.37 -10.23
CA VAL A 230 10.80 8.03 -10.35
C VAL A 230 11.25 7.16 -9.18
N ALA A 231 12.53 7.21 -8.79
CA ALA A 231 13.03 6.48 -7.64
C ALA A 231 12.35 6.94 -6.33
N GLY A 232 12.21 8.26 -6.13
CA GLY A 232 11.50 8.81 -4.96
C GLY A 232 10.03 8.38 -4.90
N GLN A 233 9.35 8.34 -6.05
CA GLN A 233 7.98 7.82 -6.15
C GLN A 233 7.90 6.34 -5.78
N LEU A 234 8.85 5.51 -6.23
CA LEU A 234 8.88 4.08 -5.89
C LEU A 234 9.09 3.84 -4.40
N LEU A 235 9.97 4.62 -3.75
CA LEU A 235 10.16 4.57 -2.30
C LEU A 235 8.86 4.88 -1.56
N ILE A 236 8.24 6.02 -1.87
CA ILE A 236 7.02 6.48 -1.16
C ILE A 236 5.85 5.52 -1.42
N ALA A 237 5.67 5.09 -2.68
CA ALA A 237 4.56 4.23 -3.08
C ALA A 237 4.66 2.80 -2.56
N SER A 238 5.86 2.30 -2.24
CA SER A 238 6.02 0.99 -1.62
C SER A 238 5.98 1.04 -0.10
N TRP A 239 6.47 2.12 0.49
CA TRP A 239 6.61 2.23 1.94
C TRP A 239 5.29 2.30 2.70
N GLN A 240 4.53 3.38 2.50
CA GLN A 240 3.39 3.64 3.36
C GLN A 240 2.25 2.63 3.21
N PRO A 241 1.92 2.14 1.99
CA PRO A 241 0.96 1.05 1.81
C PRO A 241 1.35 -0.22 2.57
N LEU A 242 2.64 -0.62 2.52
CA LEU A 242 3.11 -1.78 3.27
C LEU A 242 3.01 -1.56 4.78
N ALA A 243 3.40 -0.39 5.28
CA ALA A 243 3.24 -0.04 6.69
C ALA A 243 1.78 -0.14 7.14
N ASN A 244 0.85 0.39 6.33
CA ASN A 244 -0.58 0.34 6.61
C ASN A 244 -1.07 -1.10 6.71
N GLN A 245 -0.65 -1.98 5.81
CA GLN A 245 -1.09 -3.36 5.81
C GLN A 245 -0.42 -4.22 6.88
N PHE A 246 0.86 -4.02 7.19
CA PHE A 246 1.53 -4.69 8.32
C PHE A 246 0.85 -4.35 9.65
N TYR A 247 0.46 -3.09 9.83
CA TYR A 247 -0.30 -2.65 10.99
C TYR A 247 -1.72 -3.21 11.00
N SER A 248 -2.46 -2.99 9.93
CA SER A 248 -3.92 -3.16 9.93
C SER A 248 -4.34 -4.61 9.91
N LEU A 249 -3.56 -5.47 9.26
CA LEU A 249 -3.83 -6.90 9.29
C LEU A 249 -3.72 -7.45 10.72
N VAL A 250 -2.67 -7.07 11.46
CA VAL A 250 -2.53 -7.46 12.88
C VAL A 250 -3.65 -6.84 13.72
N PHE A 251 -3.95 -5.55 13.52
CA PHE A 251 -5.04 -4.86 14.21
C PHE A 251 -6.39 -5.56 14.03
N PHE A 252 -6.79 -5.84 12.79
CA PHE A 252 -8.07 -6.51 12.51
C PHE A 252 -8.11 -7.95 13.02
N LEU A 253 -7.01 -8.70 12.93
CA LEU A 253 -6.95 -10.05 13.48
C LEU A 253 -7.13 -10.04 15.00
N LEU A 254 -6.49 -9.11 15.72
CA LEU A 254 -6.63 -9.00 17.17
C LEU A 254 -8.05 -8.56 17.61
N GLN A 255 -8.82 -7.94 16.72
CA GLN A 255 -10.24 -7.63 16.96
C GLN A 255 -11.18 -8.79 16.63
N GLU A 256 -10.71 -9.82 15.93
CA GLU A 256 -11.52 -10.96 15.48
C GLU A 256 -10.87 -12.29 15.89
N PRO A 257 -11.02 -12.72 17.16
CA PRO A 257 -10.31 -13.88 17.71
C PRO A 257 -10.49 -15.18 16.92
N ALA A 258 -11.68 -15.40 16.35
CA ALA A 258 -11.95 -16.58 15.53
C ALA A 258 -11.11 -16.59 14.24
N ALA A 259 -11.00 -15.44 13.58
CA ALA A 259 -10.18 -15.30 12.38
C ALA A 259 -8.68 -15.40 12.71
N TYR A 260 -8.25 -14.80 13.82
CA TYR A 260 -6.90 -14.93 14.34
C TYR A 260 -6.51 -16.40 14.58
N ALA A 261 -7.34 -17.14 15.34
CA ALA A 261 -7.06 -18.54 15.67
C ALA A 261 -7.04 -19.43 14.42
N ALA A 262 -7.97 -19.20 13.48
CA ALA A 262 -8.01 -19.92 12.21
C ALA A 262 -6.74 -19.69 11.36
N LEU A 263 -6.28 -18.44 11.27
CA LEU A 263 -5.10 -18.10 10.49
C LEU A 263 -3.81 -18.62 11.15
N ALA A 264 -3.66 -18.43 12.46
CA ALA A 264 -2.51 -18.96 13.21
C ALA A 264 -2.45 -20.49 13.09
N GLY A 265 -3.60 -21.17 13.17
CA GLY A 265 -3.71 -22.62 12.96
C GLY A 265 -3.29 -23.06 11.55
N GLU A 266 -3.79 -22.39 10.50
CA GLU A 266 -3.40 -22.70 9.11
C GLU A 266 -1.89 -22.53 8.90
N VAL A 267 -1.32 -21.41 9.37
CA VAL A 267 0.12 -21.11 9.22
C VAL A 267 0.99 -22.13 9.94
N ARG A 268 0.69 -22.45 11.20
CA ARG A 268 1.51 -23.38 12.00
C ARG A 268 1.39 -24.83 11.52
N ALA A 269 0.22 -25.23 11.03
CA ALA A 269 0.04 -26.55 10.44
C ALA A 269 0.76 -26.71 9.09
N ALA A 270 0.92 -25.63 8.33
CA ALA A 270 1.51 -25.67 7.00
C ALA A 270 3.05 -25.77 6.98
N PHE A 271 3.72 -25.34 8.04
CA PHE A 271 5.18 -25.18 8.05
C PHE A 271 5.84 -25.86 9.25
N ALA A 272 6.62 -26.91 8.97
CA ALA A 272 7.44 -27.59 9.97
C ALA A 272 8.64 -26.75 10.45
N THR A 273 9.18 -25.87 9.59
CA THR A 273 10.34 -25.03 9.91
C THR A 273 10.14 -23.60 9.44
N TYR A 274 10.74 -22.64 10.17
CA TYR A 274 10.71 -21.22 9.81
C TYR A 274 11.26 -20.95 8.40
N GLY A 275 12.29 -21.70 7.99
CA GLY A 275 12.92 -21.56 6.67
C GLY A 275 12.04 -22.00 5.50
N ALA A 276 10.99 -22.79 5.73
CA ALA A 276 10.05 -23.21 4.70
C ALA A 276 9.03 -22.11 4.31
N ILE A 277 8.92 -21.05 5.12
CA ILE A 277 7.97 -19.95 4.92
C ILE A 277 8.55 -18.98 3.90
N ASN A 278 8.01 -18.95 2.68
CA ASN A 278 8.42 -18.04 1.62
C ASN A 278 7.20 -17.56 0.81
N THR A 279 7.40 -16.67 -0.17
CA THR A 279 6.30 -16.02 -0.92
C THR A 279 5.47 -16.98 -1.76
N GLU A 280 6.09 -18.07 -2.22
CA GLU A 280 5.46 -19.14 -3.00
C GLU A 280 4.66 -20.06 -2.09
N THR A 281 5.27 -20.57 -1.01
CA THR A 281 4.61 -21.51 -0.10
C THR A 281 3.44 -20.87 0.64
N THR A 282 3.58 -19.61 1.08
CA THR A 282 2.46 -18.82 1.62
C THR A 282 1.38 -18.51 0.58
N GLY A 283 1.65 -18.72 -0.73
CA GLY A 283 0.69 -18.56 -1.83
C GLY A 283 -0.30 -19.72 -1.96
N HIS A 284 -0.08 -20.81 -1.22
CA HIS A 284 -1.01 -21.94 -1.18
C HIS A 284 -2.00 -21.85 -0.02
N LEU A 285 -1.72 -21.01 1.00
CA LEU A 285 -2.57 -20.82 2.17
C LEU A 285 -3.79 -19.96 1.82
N LYS A 286 -4.97 -20.57 1.78
CA LYS A 286 -6.19 -19.96 1.25
C LYS A 286 -6.81 -19.02 2.27
N TYR A 287 -6.80 -19.39 3.55
CA TYR A 287 -7.32 -18.52 4.60
C TYR A 287 -6.41 -17.31 4.83
N LEU A 288 -5.09 -17.48 4.75
CA LEU A 288 -4.13 -16.37 4.71
C LEU A 288 -4.41 -15.39 3.57
N GLN A 289 -4.62 -15.88 2.35
CA GLN A 289 -4.98 -15.03 1.22
C GLN A 289 -6.27 -14.25 1.49
N ALA A 290 -7.29 -14.92 2.02
CA ALA A 290 -8.55 -14.31 2.40
C ALA A 290 -8.38 -13.19 3.45
N CYS A 291 -7.58 -13.41 4.49
CA CYS A 291 -7.29 -12.40 5.51
C CYS A 291 -6.59 -11.15 4.92
N VAL A 292 -5.64 -11.36 4.00
CA VAL A 292 -4.95 -10.23 3.33
C VAL A 292 -5.92 -9.46 2.43
N GLN A 293 -6.77 -10.14 1.66
CA GLN A 293 -7.78 -9.47 0.82
C GLN A 293 -8.80 -8.70 1.67
N GLU A 294 -9.21 -9.24 2.82
CA GLU A 294 -10.15 -8.57 3.70
C GLU A 294 -9.54 -7.33 4.39
N SER A 295 -8.25 -7.40 4.78
CA SER A 295 -7.53 -6.24 5.29
C SER A 295 -7.46 -5.12 4.24
N LEU A 296 -7.10 -5.47 3.00
CA LEU A 296 -7.05 -4.53 1.88
C LEU A 296 -8.43 -3.97 1.51
N ARG A 297 -9.52 -4.72 1.72
CA ARG A 297 -10.89 -4.25 1.49
C ARG A 297 -11.28 -3.15 2.48
N LEU A 298 -10.97 -3.36 3.77
CA LEU A 298 -11.33 -2.46 4.86
C LEU A 298 -10.41 -1.23 4.93
N HIS A 299 -9.10 -1.44 4.83
CA HIS A 299 -8.09 -0.39 4.83
C HIS A 299 -7.46 -0.27 3.44
N GLN A 300 -8.04 0.59 2.61
CA GLN A 300 -7.51 0.92 1.28
C GLN A 300 -6.58 2.13 1.37
N ASP A 301 -5.43 2.06 0.70
CA ASP A 301 -4.48 3.19 0.63
C ASP A 301 -4.94 4.31 -0.31
N THR A 302 -5.91 4.04 -1.19
CA THR A 302 -6.52 5.02 -2.10
C THR A 302 -8.00 5.21 -1.76
N VAL A 303 -8.29 6.14 -0.86
CA VAL A 303 -9.66 6.40 -0.34
C VAL A 303 -10.41 7.43 -1.19
N ASP A 304 -9.70 8.43 -1.67
CA ASP A 304 -10.17 9.60 -2.40
C ASP A 304 -10.50 9.34 -3.88
N GLY A 305 -10.22 8.14 -4.37
CA GLY A 305 -10.44 7.72 -5.75
C GLY A 305 -9.29 8.09 -6.68
N LEU A 306 -9.44 7.75 -7.96
CA LEU A 306 -8.47 8.08 -9.01
C LEU A 306 -9.17 8.90 -10.10
N PRO A 307 -9.10 10.25 -10.05
CA PRO A 307 -9.85 11.11 -10.95
C PRO A 307 -9.35 11.01 -12.38
N ARG A 308 -10.30 10.99 -13.33
CA ARG A 308 -10.07 11.02 -14.77
C ARG A 308 -10.93 12.07 -15.44
N VAL A 309 -10.44 12.68 -16.51
CA VAL A 309 -11.20 13.60 -17.35
C VAL A 309 -11.92 12.79 -18.43
N SER A 310 -13.25 12.91 -18.49
CA SER A 310 -14.07 12.24 -19.49
C SER A 310 -13.78 12.77 -20.89
N PRO A 311 -13.72 11.89 -21.92
CA PRO A 311 -13.69 12.30 -23.32
C PRO A 311 -15.08 12.63 -23.89
N GLY A 312 -16.16 12.51 -23.11
CA GLY A 312 -17.53 12.52 -23.62
C GLY A 312 -18.03 11.09 -23.86
N ALA A 313 -18.41 10.38 -22.79
CA ALA A 313 -18.73 8.96 -22.86
C ALA A 313 -19.82 8.56 -21.86
N LEU A 314 -20.43 7.39 -22.09
CA LEU A 314 -21.33 6.75 -21.13
C LEU A 314 -20.52 6.09 -20.02
N VAL A 315 -20.90 6.34 -18.77
CA VAL A 315 -20.37 5.70 -17.57
C VAL A 315 -21.55 5.19 -16.77
N ASP A 316 -21.67 3.87 -16.62
CA ASP A 316 -22.78 3.21 -15.92
C ASP A 316 -24.16 3.74 -16.36
N GLY A 317 -24.36 3.81 -17.68
CA GLY A 317 -25.58 4.32 -18.30
C GLY A 317 -25.77 5.84 -18.28
N THR A 318 -24.89 6.60 -17.61
CA THR A 318 -24.96 8.06 -17.53
C THR A 318 -23.97 8.71 -18.49
N TYR A 319 -24.44 9.61 -19.37
CA TYR A 319 -23.54 10.35 -20.26
C TYR A 319 -22.77 11.44 -19.50
N ILE A 320 -21.44 11.39 -19.60
CA ILE A 320 -20.51 12.29 -18.94
C ILE A 320 -19.83 13.17 -20.01
N PRO A 321 -20.18 14.46 -20.11
CA PRO A 321 -19.61 15.36 -21.11
C PRO A 321 -18.08 15.40 -21.08
N ALA A 322 -17.49 15.72 -22.23
CA ALA A 322 -16.06 15.92 -22.35
C ALA A 322 -15.58 17.03 -21.40
N GLY A 323 -14.44 16.81 -20.74
CA GLY A 323 -13.86 17.76 -19.78
C GLY A 323 -14.40 17.67 -18.35
N VAL A 324 -15.44 16.87 -18.10
CA VAL A 324 -15.92 16.58 -16.73
C VAL A 324 -15.00 15.57 -16.06
N THR A 325 -14.63 15.81 -14.80
CA THR A 325 -13.86 14.85 -14.01
C THR A 325 -14.79 13.79 -13.41
N CYS A 326 -14.41 12.52 -13.50
CA CYS A 326 -15.12 11.42 -12.89
C CYS A 326 -14.20 10.39 -12.25
N GLN A 327 -14.70 9.69 -11.24
CA GLN A 327 -14.01 8.58 -10.56
C GLN A 327 -14.99 7.66 -9.83
N ILE A 328 -14.50 6.51 -9.36
CA ILE A 328 -15.20 5.69 -8.37
C ILE A 328 -14.58 5.87 -6.98
N SER A 329 -15.40 5.81 -5.93
CA SER A 329 -14.90 5.60 -4.57
C SER A 329 -14.92 4.10 -4.24
N TYR A 330 -13.79 3.42 -4.42
CA TYR A 330 -13.65 2.02 -4.01
C TYR A 330 -13.75 1.84 -2.49
N PHE A 331 -13.38 2.86 -1.71
CA PHE A 331 -13.52 2.81 -0.25
C PHE A 331 -15.00 2.82 0.16
N ALA A 332 -15.82 3.69 -0.43
CA ALA A 332 -17.26 3.68 -0.16
C ALA A 332 -17.93 2.40 -0.71
N ALA A 333 -17.56 1.96 -1.91
CA ALA A 333 -18.10 0.76 -2.51
C ALA A 333 -17.77 -0.50 -1.70
N SER A 334 -16.52 -0.65 -1.26
CA SER A 334 -16.07 -1.81 -0.47
C SER A 334 -16.72 -1.89 0.91
N ARG A 335 -17.27 -0.78 1.40
CA ARG A 335 -17.91 -0.64 2.72
C ARG A 335 -19.44 -0.50 2.63
N SER A 336 -20.02 -0.67 1.44
CA SER A 336 -21.45 -0.54 1.22
C SER A 336 -22.19 -1.85 1.45
N PRO A 337 -23.30 -1.88 2.23
CA PRO A 337 -24.15 -3.05 2.37
C PRO A 337 -24.84 -3.46 1.05
N ARG A 338 -24.78 -2.63 0.01
CA ARG A 338 -25.26 -2.97 -1.34
C ARG A 338 -24.39 -4.02 -2.04
N PHE A 339 -23.11 -4.11 -1.65
CA PHE A 339 -22.14 -4.99 -2.30
C PHE A 339 -21.52 -6.00 -1.34
N PHE A 340 -21.52 -5.72 -0.03
CA PHE A 340 -20.92 -6.60 0.97
C PHE A 340 -21.83 -6.77 2.17
N THR A 341 -22.08 -8.01 2.55
CA THR A 341 -22.74 -8.38 3.81
C THR A 341 -21.79 -8.12 4.97
N ASP A 342 -22.29 -7.54 6.07
CA ASP A 342 -21.46 -7.07 7.21
C ASP A 342 -20.23 -6.25 6.75
N PRO A 343 -20.43 -5.17 5.97
CA PRO A 343 -19.36 -4.55 5.18
C PRO A 343 -18.28 -3.89 6.04
N LEU A 344 -18.57 -3.56 7.30
CA LEU A 344 -17.60 -2.91 8.19
C LEU A 344 -16.84 -3.90 9.07
N LYS A 345 -17.23 -5.19 9.07
CA LYS A 345 -16.58 -6.23 9.87
C LYS A 345 -15.48 -6.92 9.06
N PHE A 346 -14.44 -7.37 9.76
CA PHE A 346 -13.37 -8.18 9.16
C PHE A 346 -13.84 -9.64 9.06
N ARG A 347 -14.23 -10.05 7.85
CA ARG A 347 -14.74 -11.40 7.53
C ARG A 347 -13.96 -11.99 6.35
N PRO A 348 -12.81 -12.64 6.60
CA PRO A 348 -12.05 -13.32 5.55
C PRO A 348 -12.89 -14.34 4.76
N GLU A 349 -13.89 -14.94 5.39
CA GLU A 349 -14.71 -16.02 4.82
C GLU A 349 -15.34 -15.65 3.47
N ARG A 350 -15.61 -14.35 3.21
CA ARG A 350 -16.15 -13.85 1.94
C ARG A 350 -15.24 -14.07 0.72
N TRP A 351 -13.95 -14.31 0.94
CA TRP A 351 -12.95 -14.50 -0.10
C TRP A 351 -12.67 -15.97 -0.41
N LEU A 352 -13.31 -16.89 0.31
CA LEU A 352 -13.09 -18.32 0.17
C LEU A 352 -14.00 -18.92 -0.89
N ALA A 353 -13.51 -19.95 -1.57
CA ALA A 353 -14.32 -20.73 -2.51
C ALA A 353 -15.31 -21.63 -1.74
N PRO A 354 -16.47 -22.00 -2.34
CA PRO A 354 -17.51 -22.79 -1.67
C PRO A 354 -17.09 -24.15 -1.10
N ASP A 355 -16.00 -24.73 -1.63
CA ASP A 355 -15.43 -26.00 -1.21
C ASP A 355 -14.48 -25.87 0.01
N HIS A 356 -14.12 -24.64 0.40
CA HIS A 356 -13.26 -24.42 1.56
C HIS A 356 -14.03 -24.65 2.88
N PRO A 357 -13.48 -25.36 3.88
CA PRO A 357 -14.19 -25.69 5.13
C PRO A 357 -14.69 -24.49 5.95
N ARG A 358 -14.07 -23.32 5.74
CA ARG A 358 -14.45 -22.03 6.37
C ARG A 358 -15.28 -21.12 5.49
N PHE A 359 -15.71 -21.58 4.32
CA PHE A 359 -16.64 -20.82 3.51
C PHE A 359 -17.94 -20.60 4.27
N ASP A 360 -18.45 -19.37 4.23
CA ASP A 360 -19.68 -18.99 4.90
C ASP A 360 -20.69 -18.53 3.86
N LEU A 361 -21.81 -19.27 3.78
CA LEU A 361 -22.90 -19.02 2.84
C LEU A 361 -23.50 -17.61 2.96
N ARG A 362 -23.33 -16.93 4.10
CA ARG A 362 -23.80 -15.55 4.29
C ARG A 362 -23.14 -14.55 3.33
N TYR A 363 -21.92 -14.81 2.88
CA TYR A 363 -21.16 -13.88 2.04
C TYR A 363 -21.13 -14.28 0.56
N LYS A 364 -21.82 -15.36 0.17
CA LYS A 364 -21.75 -15.92 -1.19
C LYS A 364 -22.18 -14.95 -2.29
N ASP A 365 -23.09 -14.03 -1.96
CA ASP A 365 -23.70 -13.07 -2.88
C ASP A 365 -22.99 -11.70 -2.85
N ASP A 366 -21.88 -11.58 -2.12
CA ASP A 366 -21.09 -10.35 -2.10
C ASP A 366 -20.46 -10.06 -3.46
N ASN A 367 -20.53 -8.80 -3.88
CA ASN A 367 -19.92 -8.34 -5.12
C ASN A 367 -18.46 -7.94 -4.88
N LEU A 368 -17.56 -8.93 -4.88
CA LEU A 368 -16.13 -8.72 -4.66
C LEU A 368 -15.48 -7.73 -5.66
N LYS A 369 -16.11 -7.45 -6.81
CA LYS A 369 -15.64 -6.46 -7.80
C LYS A 369 -15.72 -5.02 -7.28
N ALA A 370 -16.50 -4.77 -6.23
CA ALA A 370 -16.56 -3.47 -5.55
C ALA A 370 -15.33 -3.18 -4.66
N SER A 371 -14.40 -4.13 -4.54
CA SER A 371 -13.09 -3.94 -3.91
C SER A 371 -11.97 -4.07 -4.95
N LYS A 372 -11.25 -2.97 -5.20
CA LYS A 372 -10.05 -2.93 -6.06
C LYS A 372 -8.96 -2.11 -5.37
N PRO A 373 -8.34 -2.63 -4.30
CA PRO A 373 -7.33 -1.91 -3.52
C PRO A 373 -6.11 -1.46 -4.35
N PHE A 374 -5.88 -2.10 -5.50
CA PHE A 374 -4.80 -1.79 -6.43
C PHE A 374 -5.28 -1.13 -7.74
N SER A 375 -6.53 -0.65 -7.79
CA SER A 375 -7.19 -0.18 -9.01
C SER A 375 -7.18 -1.24 -10.13
N GLN A 376 -7.43 -0.84 -11.38
CA GLN A 376 -7.46 -1.71 -12.55
C GLN A 376 -7.12 -0.94 -13.83
N GLY A 377 -6.88 -1.67 -14.93
CA GLY A 377 -6.58 -1.09 -16.24
C GLY A 377 -5.12 -0.66 -16.40
N LEU A 378 -4.87 0.24 -17.35
CA LEU A 378 -3.51 0.65 -17.75
C LEU A 378 -2.73 1.38 -16.63
N ARG A 379 -3.45 1.93 -15.65
CA ARG A 379 -2.90 2.61 -14.46
C ARG A 379 -3.15 1.86 -13.16
N GLY A 380 -3.48 0.57 -13.22
CA GLY A 380 -3.50 -0.29 -12.03
C GLY A 380 -2.14 -0.32 -11.37
N CYS A 381 -2.09 -0.45 -10.03
CA CYS A 381 -0.85 -0.45 -9.28
C CYS A 381 0.06 -1.61 -9.75
N PRO A 382 1.27 -1.33 -10.28
CA PRO A 382 2.15 -2.38 -10.77
C PRO A 382 2.73 -3.24 -9.64
N GLY A 383 2.80 -2.69 -8.42
CA GLY A 383 3.31 -3.38 -7.23
C GLY A 383 2.31 -4.26 -6.50
N GLY A 384 1.04 -4.35 -6.94
CA GLY A 384 -0.02 -5.03 -6.17
C GLY A 384 0.26 -6.49 -5.85
N ALA A 385 0.75 -7.27 -6.82
CA ALA A 385 1.09 -8.68 -6.60
C ALA A 385 2.26 -8.85 -5.61
N ILE A 386 3.26 -7.96 -5.69
CA ILE A 386 4.41 -7.93 -4.79
C ILE A 386 3.95 -7.57 -3.37
N ALA A 387 3.14 -6.52 -3.22
CA ALA A 387 2.62 -6.10 -1.92
C ALA A 387 1.87 -7.25 -1.23
N VAL A 388 0.96 -7.93 -1.94
CA VAL A 388 0.23 -9.09 -1.40
C VAL A 388 1.18 -10.22 -1.00
N ALA A 389 2.24 -10.49 -1.76
CA ALA A 389 3.23 -11.51 -1.41
C ALA A 389 4.03 -11.15 -0.14
N VAL A 390 4.45 -9.89 -0.03
CA VAL A 390 5.20 -9.37 1.13
C VAL A 390 4.32 -9.39 2.38
N ILE A 391 3.05 -8.94 2.30
CA ILE A 391 2.11 -8.94 3.43
C ILE A 391 1.84 -10.37 3.91
N ARG A 392 1.63 -11.32 2.99
CA ARG A 392 1.47 -12.75 3.32
C ARG A 392 2.70 -13.31 4.04
N LEU A 393 3.89 -13.05 3.50
CA LEU A 393 5.15 -13.50 4.09
C LEU A 393 5.34 -12.94 5.51
N PHE A 394 5.08 -11.64 5.69
CA PHE A 394 5.17 -10.96 6.98
C PHE A 394 4.27 -11.62 8.02
N ILE A 395 2.97 -11.70 7.78
CA ILE A 395 2.04 -12.20 8.79
C ILE A 395 2.22 -13.71 9.04
N ALA A 396 2.59 -14.49 8.02
CA ALA A 396 2.88 -15.91 8.19
C ALA A 396 4.10 -16.12 9.11
N LYS A 397 5.20 -15.39 8.89
CA LYS A 397 6.38 -15.47 9.78
C LYS A 397 6.07 -15.00 11.19
N VAL A 398 5.30 -13.92 11.33
CA VAL A 398 4.87 -13.40 12.64
C VAL A 398 4.03 -14.44 13.39
N LEU A 399 2.99 -15.00 12.79
CA LEU A 399 2.09 -15.95 13.47
C LEU A 399 2.69 -17.34 13.66
N TRP A 400 3.65 -17.73 12.82
CA TRP A 400 4.44 -18.94 13.06
C TRP A 400 5.32 -18.80 14.30
N GLN A 401 5.93 -17.62 14.50
CA GLN A 401 6.88 -17.39 15.58
C GLN A 401 6.20 -16.97 16.90
N PHE A 402 5.05 -16.28 16.83
CA PHE A 402 4.43 -15.62 17.98
C PHE A 402 2.93 -15.86 18.11
N ASP A 403 2.47 -15.87 19.36
CA ASP A 403 1.10 -15.52 19.75
C ASP A 403 1.03 -14.02 20.04
N LEU A 404 0.12 -13.32 19.35
CA LEU A 404 -0.09 -11.89 19.47
C LEU A 404 -1.23 -11.56 20.42
N GLU A 405 -1.04 -10.53 21.23
CA GLU A 405 -2.08 -9.99 22.10
C GLU A 405 -2.02 -8.47 22.11
N ALA A 406 -3.17 -7.81 22.09
CA ALA A 406 -3.23 -6.38 22.37
C ALA A 406 -2.71 -6.12 23.80
N ALA A 407 -1.91 -5.06 23.97
CA ALA A 407 -1.46 -4.65 25.30
C ALA A 407 -2.64 -4.13 26.15
N PRO A 408 -2.54 -4.12 27.49
CA PRO A 408 -3.61 -3.63 28.35
C PRO A 408 -4.08 -2.21 27.96
N GLY A 409 -5.40 -2.02 27.87
CA GLY A 409 -6.01 -0.72 27.54
C GLY A 409 -6.10 -0.40 26.05
N GLN A 410 -5.77 -1.35 25.16
CA GLN A 410 -5.86 -1.16 23.71
C GLN A 410 -7.19 -1.65 23.10
N ASP A 411 -8.09 -2.24 23.92
CA ASP A 411 -9.32 -2.90 23.47
C ASP A 411 -10.38 -1.93 22.92
N GLY A 412 -10.25 -0.63 23.22
CA GLY A 412 -11.21 0.38 22.81
C GLY A 412 -11.04 0.91 21.39
N LEU A 413 -9.92 0.64 20.72
CA LEU A 413 -9.60 1.23 19.42
C LEU A 413 -10.55 0.74 18.32
N SER A 414 -10.96 1.64 17.43
CA SER A 414 -11.83 1.35 16.30
C SER A 414 -11.28 1.97 15.02
N PHE A 415 -11.32 1.20 13.92
CA PHE A 415 -10.87 1.67 12.61
C PHE A 415 -11.59 2.95 12.18
N ASP A 416 -12.92 2.97 12.23
CA ASP A 416 -13.73 4.09 11.76
C ASP A 416 -13.61 5.37 12.60
N ARG A 417 -13.22 5.24 13.87
CA ARG A 417 -13.14 6.38 14.80
C ARG A 417 -11.73 6.93 14.90
N ASP A 418 -10.74 6.06 14.99
CA ASP A 418 -9.39 6.43 15.42
C ASP A 418 -8.40 6.54 14.27
N PHE A 419 -8.69 5.93 13.11
CA PHE A 419 -7.88 6.10 11.90
C PHE A 419 -8.39 7.32 11.13
N LYS A 420 -7.47 8.22 10.75
CA LYS A 420 -7.83 9.44 10.02
C LYS A 420 -7.17 9.44 8.66
N PHE A 421 -7.90 9.88 7.65
CA PHE A 421 -7.40 10.02 6.29
C PHE A 421 -7.60 11.46 5.79
N LEU A 422 -6.55 12.04 5.22
CA LEU A 422 -6.62 13.28 4.45
C LEU A 422 -6.02 13.03 3.07
N VAL A 423 -4.74 12.66 3.04
CA VAL A 423 -4.01 12.19 1.86
C VAL A 423 -3.27 10.91 2.20
N PHE A 424 -2.70 10.87 3.41
CA PHE A 424 -2.14 9.69 4.01
C PHE A 424 -2.90 9.29 5.28
N TRP A 425 -2.94 7.99 5.56
CA TRP A 425 -3.51 7.45 6.79
C TRP A 425 -2.67 7.83 8.01
N GLU A 426 -3.34 8.42 9.01
CA GLU A 426 -2.86 8.55 10.38
C GLU A 426 -3.48 7.41 11.19
N ARG A 427 -2.63 6.43 11.52
CA ARG A 427 -3.01 5.28 12.36
C ARG A 427 -2.84 5.66 13.84
N PRO A 428 -3.72 5.20 14.74
CA PRO A 428 -3.51 5.43 16.16
C PRO A 428 -2.32 4.61 16.67
N PRO A 429 -1.61 5.08 17.71
CA PRO A 429 -0.66 4.25 18.42
C PRO A 429 -1.35 2.98 18.96
N PHE A 430 -0.78 1.81 18.67
CA PHE A 430 -1.33 0.50 19.07
C PHE A 430 -0.20 -0.41 19.55
N TRP A 431 -0.30 -0.90 20.78
CA TRP A 431 0.74 -1.73 21.39
C TRP A 431 0.33 -3.21 21.38
N VAL A 432 1.25 -4.06 20.93
CA VAL A 432 1.03 -5.49 20.77
C VAL A 432 2.14 -6.26 21.48
N ARG A 433 1.77 -7.26 22.27
CA ARG A 433 2.68 -8.23 22.86
C ARG A 433 2.90 -9.38 21.90
N PHE A 434 4.16 -9.78 21.75
CA PHE A 434 4.61 -10.87 20.90
C PHE A 434 5.15 -11.97 21.81
N LYS A 435 4.28 -12.90 22.20
CA LYS A 435 4.67 -14.05 23.03
C LYS A 435 5.18 -15.16 22.12
N PRO A 436 6.22 -15.93 22.49
CA PRO A 436 6.59 -17.11 21.72
C PRO A 436 5.37 -18.00 21.46
N ALA A 437 5.19 -18.43 20.21
CA ALA A 437 4.07 -19.29 19.84
C ALA A 437 4.08 -20.56 20.70
N GLN A 438 2.94 -20.90 21.30
CA GLN A 438 2.81 -22.16 22.00
C GLN A 438 2.91 -23.33 21.02
N GLU A 439 3.65 -24.38 21.40
CA GLU A 439 3.67 -25.63 20.64
C GLU A 439 2.24 -26.15 20.51
N VAL A 440 1.87 -26.44 19.27
CA VAL A 440 0.54 -26.89 18.92
C VAL A 440 0.36 -28.33 19.45
N SER A 441 -0.32 -28.46 20.59
CA SER A 441 -0.39 -29.71 21.38
C SER A 441 -1.15 -30.88 20.73
N TRP A 442 -1.63 -30.76 19.48
CA TRP A 442 -2.29 -31.87 18.77
C TRP A 442 -1.33 -32.80 18.00
N LEU A 443 -0.04 -32.45 17.86
CA LEU A 443 0.95 -33.37 17.28
C LEU A 443 1.38 -34.49 18.24
N ALA A 444 1.18 -34.33 19.55
CA ALA A 444 1.47 -35.35 20.55
C ALA A 444 0.36 -36.40 20.72
N SER A 445 -0.81 -36.20 20.10
CA SER A 445 -1.96 -37.12 20.18
C SER A 445 -2.12 -38.01 18.94
N ALA A 446 -1.32 -37.81 17.89
CA ALA A 446 -1.30 -38.64 16.69
C ALA A 446 -0.21 -39.73 16.69
N SER A 447 0.52 -39.89 17.80
CA SER A 447 1.62 -40.85 17.97
C SER A 447 1.43 -41.81 19.15
N LYS A 448 0.18 -42.07 19.56
CA LYS A 448 -0.16 -43.17 20.47
C LYS A 448 -1.24 -44.08 19.90
#